data_AF-A0A8J2RGN5-F1
#
_entry.id   AF-A0A8J2RGN5-F1
#
_cell.length_a   1.000
_cell.length_b   1.000
_cell.length_c   1.000
_cell.angle_alpha   90.00
_cell.angle_beta   90.00
_cell.angle_gamma   90.00
#
_symmetry.space_group_name_H-M   'P 1'
#
loop_
_entity.id
_entity.type
_entity.pdbx_description
1 polymer ?
#
loop_
_entity_poly.entity_id
_entity_poly.type
_entity_poly.pdbx_seq_one_letter_code
_entity_poly.pdbx_strand_id
1 'polypeptide(L)'
;MTKCADDSETANYISAHTKDCPKCQICIEKNGGCNHMQCGACRHDFCWVCLGDWGYHGSEYYECSRYKEDPNSITDSQQAQAKEALKKYLHYYERWENHARSLKLEEQTLATLKSRINQKVMAGEGTWIDWQYLWDAARLLKRCRYTLQYTYPFAYYMDIGPRKELFEYQQAQLEAEIENLSWKIERAETTDRGDLENQMDIAEKRRTTLLKDFLEFNISSASGSKI
;
A
#
# COMPACT_ATOMS: atom_id res chain seq x y z
N MET A 1 18.75 -13.10 -7.09
CA MET A 1 18.89 -11.91 -6.24
C MET A 1 19.57 -10.72 -6.94
N THR A 2 19.85 -10.78 -8.25
CA THR A 2 20.72 -9.80 -8.94
C THR A 2 19.98 -8.72 -9.74
N LYS A 3 18.65 -8.77 -9.87
CA LYS A 3 17.90 -7.81 -10.70
C LYS A 3 17.80 -6.40 -10.08
N CYS A 4 18.00 -6.27 -8.78
CA CYS A 4 17.89 -5.00 -8.05
C CYS A 4 19.20 -4.21 -7.95
N ALA A 5 20.32 -4.72 -8.50
CA ALA A 5 21.65 -4.19 -8.20
C ALA A 5 22.21 -3.19 -9.22
N ASP A 6 21.75 -3.19 -10.48
CA ASP A 6 22.50 -2.50 -11.56
C ASP A 6 21.71 -1.43 -12.34
N ASP A 7 20.40 -1.62 -12.61
CA ASP A 7 19.67 -0.69 -13.49
C ASP A 7 18.89 0.44 -12.75
N SER A 8 18.96 0.49 -11.42
CA SER A 8 18.00 1.24 -10.59
C SER A 8 18.54 2.51 -9.92
N GLU A 9 19.86 2.74 -9.94
CA GLU A 9 20.47 3.74 -9.03
C GLU A 9 20.48 5.18 -9.57
N THR A 10 20.44 5.42 -10.88
CA THR A 10 20.67 6.79 -11.40
C THR A 10 19.39 7.64 -11.46
N ALA A 11 18.19 7.03 -11.54
CA ALA A 11 16.92 7.78 -11.63
C ALA A 11 16.11 7.83 -10.33
N ASN A 12 16.38 6.94 -9.36
CA ASN A 12 15.52 6.72 -8.19
C ASN A 12 15.85 7.55 -6.94
N TYR A 13 16.92 8.36 -6.95
CA TYR A 13 17.36 9.06 -5.74
C TYR A 13 16.60 10.38 -5.46
N ILE A 14 15.96 11.01 -6.45
CA ILE A 14 15.52 12.41 -6.32
C ILE A 14 14.04 12.59 -5.89
N SER A 15 13.15 11.58 -5.96
CA SER A 15 11.71 11.75 -5.59
C SER A 15 11.19 10.81 -4.50
N ALA A 16 12.04 10.46 -3.53
CA ALA A 16 11.67 9.48 -2.51
C ALA A 16 10.87 10.03 -1.31
N HIS A 17 11.03 11.32 -0.99
CA HIS A 17 10.52 11.93 0.25
C HIS A 17 9.65 13.16 0.02
N THR A 18 9.80 13.82 -1.13
CA THR A 18 9.10 15.06 -1.46
C THR A 18 8.44 14.95 -2.83
N LYS A 19 7.20 15.41 -2.93
CA LYS A 19 6.45 15.56 -4.18
C LYS A 19 5.63 16.85 -4.15
N ASP A 20 5.32 17.39 -5.31
CA ASP A 20 4.50 18.60 -5.40
C ASP A 20 3.01 18.25 -5.38
N CYS A 21 2.21 19.09 -4.72
CA CYS A 21 0.76 18.96 -4.75
C CYS A 21 0.25 19.07 -6.19
N PRO A 22 -0.54 18.10 -6.71
CA PRO A 22 -1.00 18.13 -8.09
C PRO A 22 -1.90 19.34 -8.41
N LYS A 23 -2.54 19.94 -7.39
CA LYS A 23 -3.45 21.09 -7.55
C LYS A 23 -2.76 22.45 -7.43
N CYS A 24 -1.87 22.62 -6.45
CA CYS A 24 -1.28 23.95 -6.14
C CYS A 24 0.24 24.00 -6.22
N GLN A 25 0.90 22.88 -6.58
CA GLN A 25 2.33 22.78 -6.83
C GLN A 25 3.24 23.15 -5.65
N ILE A 26 2.69 23.22 -4.43
CA ILE A 26 3.52 23.33 -3.22
C ILE A 26 4.23 22.01 -2.94
N CYS A 27 5.50 22.07 -2.58
CA CYS A 27 6.28 20.90 -2.19
C CYS A 27 5.73 20.31 -0.88
N ILE A 28 5.50 19.00 -0.86
CA ILE A 28 5.00 18.23 0.28
C ILE A 28 5.99 17.12 0.60
N GLU A 29 6.36 17.00 1.87
CA GLU A 29 7.13 15.87 2.40
C GLU A 29 6.18 14.78 2.93
N LYS A 30 6.51 13.50 2.68
CA LYS A 30 5.75 12.37 3.23
C LYS A 30 6.13 12.15 4.70
N ASN A 31 5.21 12.45 5.62
CA ASN A 31 5.41 12.35 7.07
C ASN A 31 4.57 11.25 7.74
N GLY A 32 4.05 10.30 6.96
CA GLY A 32 3.20 9.21 7.40
C GLY A 32 3.24 8.02 6.44
N GLY A 33 2.75 6.88 6.89
CA GLY A 33 2.67 5.67 6.07
C GLY A 33 1.53 5.73 5.05
N CYS A 34 0.50 6.53 5.33
CA CYS A 34 -0.67 6.65 4.47
C CYS A 34 -0.32 7.21 3.09
N ASN A 35 -0.85 6.60 2.03
CA ASN A 35 -0.77 7.11 0.67
C ASN A 35 -1.93 8.06 0.34
N HIS A 36 -2.96 8.14 1.19
CA HIS A 36 -3.97 9.19 1.14
C HIS A 36 -3.39 10.48 1.74
N MET A 37 -3.08 11.44 0.89
CA MET A 37 -2.45 12.70 1.27
C MET A 37 -3.45 13.84 1.12
N GLN A 38 -3.45 14.76 2.09
CA GLN A 38 -4.21 16.01 2.01
C GLN A 38 -3.24 17.17 2.01
N CYS A 39 -3.30 18.01 0.98
CA CYS A 39 -2.47 19.19 0.89
C CYS A 39 -2.78 20.18 2.04
N GLY A 40 -1.79 20.54 2.83
CA GLY A 40 -1.95 21.53 3.92
C GLY A 40 -2.39 22.91 3.42
N ALA A 41 -1.92 23.34 2.24
CA ALA A 41 -2.24 24.65 1.67
C ALA A 41 -3.64 24.72 1.00
N CYS A 42 -3.94 23.82 0.06
CA CYS A 42 -5.17 23.89 -0.75
C CYS A 42 -6.24 22.85 -0.39
N ARG A 43 -5.98 22.00 0.63
CA ARG A 43 -6.88 20.96 1.15
C ARG A 43 -7.31 19.89 0.15
N HIS A 44 -6.64 19.78 -1.00
CA HIS A 44 -6.90 18.73 -1.98
C HIS A 44 -6.37 17.38 -1.49
N ASP A 45 -7.23 16.37 -1.55
CA ASP A 45 -6.91 14.99 -1.25
C ASP A 45 -6.45 14.26 -2.52
N PHE A 46 -5.29 13.62 -2.46
CA PHE A 46 -4.66 12.94 -3.59
C PHE A 46 -3.88 11.71 -3.12
N CYS A 47 -3.53 10.84 -4.06
CA CYS A 47 -2.69 9.68 -3.78
C CYS A 47 -1.20 9.98 -3.97
N TRP A 48 -0.39 9.62 -2.98
CA TRP A 48 1.05 9.81 -3.03
C TRP A 48 1.73 9.05 -4.19
N VAL A 49 1.20 7.89 -4.59
CA VAL A 49 1.82 7.03 -5.60
C VAL A 49 1.65 7.63 -6.99
N CYS A 50 0.41 7.87 -7.41
CA CYS A 50 0.05 8.26 -8.77
C CYS A 50 -0.26 9.75 -8.94
N LEU A 51 -0.34 10.53 -7.85
CA LEU A 51 -0.72 11.95 -7.83
C LEU A 51 -2.14 12.24 -8.35
N GLY A 52 -2.98 11.21 -8.53
CA GLY A 52 -4.38 11.37 -8.88
C GLY A 52 -5.27 11.74 -7.69
N ASP A 53 -6.45 12.27 -8.00
CA ASP A 53 -7.48 12.62 -7.02
C ASP A 53 -7.89 11.39 -6.19
N TRP A 54 -7.94 11.56 -4.87
CA TRP A 54 -8.28 10.47 -3.96
C TRP A 54 -9.73 10.00 -4.12
N GLY A 55 -10.66 10.88 -4.49
CA GLY A 55 -12.08 10.57 -4.62
C GLY A 55 -12.41 9.48 -5.65
N TYR A 56 -11.49 9.19 -6.58
CA TYR A 56 -11.63 8.09 -7.52
C TYR A 56 -11.01 6.77 -7.01
N HIS A 57 -10.14 6.81 -5.99
CA HIS A 57 -9.55 5.60 -5.43
C HIS A 57 -10.62 4.71 -4.78
N GLY A 58 -10.55 3.40 -5.05
CA GLY A 58 -11.56 2.44 -4.60
C GLY A 58 -12.81 2.37 -5.50
N SER A 59 -12.92 3.21 -6.52
CA SER A 59 -13.92 3.02 -7.59
C SER A 59 -13.45 1.96 -8.59
N GLU A 60 -14.40 1.31 -9.27
CA GLU A 60 -14.12 0.31 -10.33
C GLU A 60 -13.31 0.87 -11.50
N TYR A 61 -13.30 2.19 -11.67
CA TYR A 61 -12.64 2.87 -12.78
C TYR A 61 -11.18 3.24 -12.50
N TYR A 62 -10.72 3.12 -11.25
CA TYR A 62 -9.43 3.66 -10.85
C TYR A 62 -8.37 2.59 -10.64
N GLU A 63 -7.41 2.53 -11.56
CA GLU A 63 -6.44 1.44 -11.69
C GLU A 63 -5.02 1.90 -11.30
N CYS A 64 -4.83 2.40 -10.08
CA CYS A 64 -3.49 2.77 -9.60
C CYS A 64 -2.58 1.55 -9.37
N SER A 65 -3.12 0.43 -8.90
CA SER A 65 -2.35 -0.78 -8.60
C SER A 65 -2.04 -1.63 -9.84
N ARG A 66 -2.93 -1.63 -10.84
CA ARG A 66 -2.87 -2.48 -12.04
C ARG A 66 -1.94 -1.90 -13.12
N TYR A 67 -1.10 -2.76 -13.70
CA TYR A 67 -0.31 -2.38 -14.87
C TYR A 67 -1.13 -2.58 -16.15
N LYS A 68 -1.17 -1.57 -17.03
CA LYS A 68 -1.76 -1.70 -18.37
C LYS A 68 -0.65 -1.87 -19.39
N GLU A 69 -0.57 -3.05 -19.97
CA GLU A 69 0.29 -3.30 -21.12
C GLU A 69 -0.28 -2.58 -22.36
N ASP A 70 0.60 -1.97 -23.15
CA ASP A 70 0.23 -1.42 -24.46
C ASP A 70 -0.01 -2.57 -25.45
N PRO A 71 -1.22 -2.78 -25.97
CA PRO A 71 -1.53 -3.89 -26.88
C PRO A 71 -0.69 -3.88 -28.16
N ASN A 72 -0.14 -2.72 -28.56
CA ASN A 72 0.67 -2.57 -29.77
C ASN A 72 2.16 -2.90 -29.55
N SER A 73 2.59 -3.10 -28.31
CA SER A 73 4.00 -3.34 -27.97
C SER A 73 4.58 -4.66 -28.51
N ILE A 74 3.71 -5.62 -28.88
CA ILE A 74 4.10 -6.95 -29.37
C ILE A 74 4.60 -6.88 -30.83
N THR A 75 4.12 -5.92 -31.63
CA THR A 75 4.52 -5.74 -33.03
C THR A 75 5.77 -4.88 -33.23
N ASP A 76 6.31 -4.33 -32.15
CA ASP A 76 7.39 -3.35 -32.20
C ASP A 76 8.79 -3.99 -32.12
N SER A 77 9.80 -3.19 -32.48
CA SER A 77 11.23 -3.54 -32.42
C SER A 77 11.67 -4.11 -31.04
N GLN A 78 12.78 -4.85 -31.00
CA GLN A 78 13.38 -5.35 -29.74
C GLN A 78 13.59 -4.23 -28.70
N GLN A 79 13.90 -3.01 -29.14
CA GLN A 79 14.07 -1.85 -28.27
C GLN A 79 12.75 -1.44 -27.59
N ALA A 80 11.62 -1.52 -28.30
CA ALA A 80 10.31 -1.22 -27.73
C ALA A 80 9.88 -2.28 -26.71
N GLN A 81 10.12 -3.56 -27.00
CA GLN A 81 9.87 -4.66 -26.06
C GLN A 81 10.70 -4.52 -24.77
N ALA A 82 11.99 -4.17 -24.89
CA ALA A 82 12.86 -3.92 -23.74
C ALA A 82 12.36 -2.72 -22.90
N LYS A 83 11.92 -1.64 -23.55
CA LYS A 83 11.36 -0.46 -22.88
C LYS A 83 10.06 -0.79 -22.15
N GLU A 84 9.18 -1.59 -22.76
CA GLU A 84 7.92 -2.01 -22.16
C GLU A 84 8.14 -2.94 -20.96
N ALA A 85 9.08 -3.89 -21.07
CA ALA A 85 9.49 -4.74 -19.95
C ALA A 85 10.05 -3.94 -18.76
N LEU A 86 10.82 -2.87 -19.04
CA LEU A 86 11.34 -1.97 -18.01
C LEU A 86 10.22 -1.17 -17.33
N LYS A 87 9.27 -0.60 -18.09
CA LYS A 87 8.11 0.10 -17.50
C LYS A 87 7.31 -0.80 -16.57
N LYS A 88 7.02 -2.03 -17.01
CA LYS A 88 6.34 -3.03 -16.19
C LYS A 88 7.11 -3.29 -14.90
N TYR A 89 8.43 -3.51 -15.00
CA TYR A 89 9.27 -3.70 -13.82
C TYR A 89 9.20 -2.51 -12.85
N LEU A 90 9.39 -1.28 -13.35
CA LEU A 90 9.33 -0.06 -12.54
C LEU A 90 7.98 0.10 -11.85
N HIS A 91 6.87 -0.15 -12.55
CA HIS A 91 5.52 -0.07 -11.97
C HIS A 91 5.36 -0.92 -10.71
N TYR A 92 5.74 -2.20 -10.76
CA TYR A 92 5.61 -3.09 -9.61
C TYR A 92 6.69 -2.81 -8.55
N TYR A 93 7.91 -2.45 -8.96
CA TYR A 93 9.01 -2.11 -8.04
C TYR A 93 8.70 -0.86 -7.20
N GLU A 94 8.27 0.23 -7.83
CA GLU A 94 7.93 1.49 -7.15
C GLU A 94 6.80 1.30 -6.13
N ARG A 95 5.81 0.45 -6.43
CA ARG A 95 4.71 0.13 -5.50
C ARG A 95 5.19 -0.71 -4.34
N TRP A 96 5.98 -1.75 -4.62
CA TRP A 96 6.62 -2.55 -3.57
C TRP A 96 7.48 -1.66 -2.64
N GLU A 97 8.32 -0.80 -3.22
CA GLU A 97 9.21 0.09 -2.47
C GLU A 97 8.42 1.12 -1.66
N ASN A 98 7.38 1.73 -2.25
CA ASN A 98 6.51 2.67 -1.55
C ASN A 98 5.86 2.01 -0.32
N HIS A 99 5.32 0.79 -0.46
CA HIS A 99 4.75 0.07 0.68
C HIS A 99 5.80 -0.35 1.71
N ALA A 100 7.02 -0.69 1.27
CA ALA A 100 8.15 -0.95 2.16
C ALA A 100 8.53 0.29 2.99
N ARG A 101 8.52 1.47 2.37
CA ARG A 101 8.78 2.76 3.04
C ARG A 101 7.64 3.14 3.97
N SER A 102 6.39 3.02 3.52
CA SER A 102 5.20 3.25 4.36
C SER A 102 5.21 2.36 5.60
N LEU A 103 5.62 1.09 5.50
CA LEU A 103 5.77 0.18 6.64
C LEU A 103 6.77 0.71 7.68
N LYS A 104 7.88 1.33 7.24
CA LYS A 104 8.86 1.96 8.15
C LYS A 104 8.28 3.21 8.82
N LEU A 105 7.52 4.02 8.09
CA LEU A 105 6.86 5.21 8.63
C LEU A 105 5.78 4.83 9.65
N GLU A 106 5.05 3.73 9.44
CA GLU A 106 4.07 3.21 10.40
C GLU A 106 4.69 2.83 11.75
N GLU A 107 5.93 2.33 11.76
CA GLU A 107 6.65 2.05 13.02
C GLU A 107 6.90 3.34 13.82
N GLN A 108 7.20 4.45 13.13
CA GLN A 108 7.37 5.77 13.74
C GLN A 108 6.03 6.32 14.22
N THR A 109 4.97 6.19 13.43
CA THR A 109 3.59 6.55 13.83
C THR A 109 3.18 5.80 15.09
N LEU A 110 3.47 4.49 15.16
CA LEU A 110 3.20 3.68 16.34
C LEU A 110 3.99 4.16 17.58
N ALA A 111 5.27 4.48 17.42
CA ALA A 111 6.07 5.02 18.53
C ALA A 111 5.48 6.33 19.08
N THR A 112 5.07 7.23 18.18
CA THR A 112 4.40 8.49 18.55
C THR A 112 3.07 8.24 19.25
N LEU A 113 2.28 7.28 18.75
CA LEU A 113 0.99 6.90 19.34
C LEU A 113 1.14 6.36 20.76
N LYS A 114 2.17 5.53 21.02
CA LYS A 114 2.50 5.06 22.38
C LYS A 114 2.80 6.21 23.34
N SER A 115 3.64 7.15 22.91
CA SER A 115 3.99 8.30 23.73
C SER A 115 2.75 9.12 24.10
N ARG A 116 1.83 9.31 23.15
CA ARG A 116 0.59 10.05 23.38
C ARG A 116 -0.39 9.31 24.29
N ILE A 117 -0.54 8.00 24.12
CA ILE A 117 -1.34 7.15 25.02
C ILE A 117 -0.77 7.23 26.44
N ASN A 118 0.55 7.13 26.61
CA ASN A 118 1.20 7.29 27.91
C ASN A 118 0.83 8.62 28.57
N GLN A 119 0.92 9.72 27.83
CA GLN A 119 0.60 11.05 28.35
C GLN A 119 -0.87 11.13 28.79
N LYS A 120 -1.80 10.59 28.00
CA LYS A 120 -3.24 10.55 28.35
C LYS A 120 -3.51 9.73 29.60
N VAL A 121 -2.94 8.53 29.70
CA VAL A 121 -3.07 7.68 30.89
C VAL A 121 -2.50 8.38 32.13
N MET A 122 -1.34 9.05 32.02
CA MET A 122 -0.74 9.81 33.13
C MET A 122 -1.55 11.05 33.51
N ALA A 123 -2.28 11.64 32.57
CA ALA A 123 -3.22 12.74 32.80
C ALA A 123 -4.57 12.28 33.39
N GLY A 124 -4.78 10.97 33.57
CA GLY A 124 -6.05 10.41 34.05
C GLY A 124 -7.15 10.33 32.98
N GLU A 125 -6.81 10.53 31.71
CA GLU A 125 -7.73 10.42 30.57
C GLU A 125 -7.87 8.95 30.13
N GLY A 126 -8.50 8.16 31.00
CA GLY A 126 -8.67 6.72 30.80
C GLY A 126 -7.44 5.90 31.17
N THR A 127 -7.52 4.62 30.87
CA THR A 127 -6.55 3.60 31.23
C THR A 127 -5.91 3.00 29.99
N TRP A 128 -4.84 2.23 30.17
CA TRP A 128 -4.20 1.50 29.07
C TRP A 128 -5.17 0.64 28.24
N ILE A 129 -6.18 0.03 28.87
CA ILE A 129 -7.14 -0.83 28.18
C ILE A 129 -8.08 -0.01 27.28
N ASP A 130 -8.41 1.23 27.68
CA ASP A 130 -9.26 2.13 26.90
C ASP A 130 -8.62 2.49 25.55
N TRP A 131 -7.28 2.46 25.47
CA TRP A 131 -6.49 2.80 24.29
C TRP A 131 -5.92 1.60 23.53
N GLN A 132 -6.17 0.36 23.98
CA GLN A 132 -5.60 -0.84 23.37
C GLN A 132 -5.99 -0.99 21.89
N TYR A 133 -7.20 -0.58 21.52
CA TYR A 133 -7.71 -0.68 20.14
C TYR A 133 -6.79 0.01 19.11
N LEU A 134 -6.16 1.13 19.47
CA LEU A 134 -5.22 1.86 18.61
C LEU A 134 -3.94 1.06 18.31
N TRP A 135 -3.48 0.31 19.30
CA TRP A 135 -2.33 -0.58 19.15
C TRP A 135 -2.63 -1.79 18.29
N ASP A 136 -3.78 -2.40 18.49
CA ASP A 136 -4.22 -3.53 17.70
C ASP A 136 -4.49 -3.09 16.25
N ALA A 137 -5.03 -1.90 16.03
CA ALA A 137 -5.17 -1.27 14.72
C ALA A 137 -3.81 -1.10 14.01
N ALA A 138 -2.81 -0.53 14.69
CA ALA A 138 -1.48 -0.34 14.11
C ALA A 138 -0.77 -1.67 13.82
N ARG A 139 -0.93 -2.67 14.69
CA ARG A 139 -0.37 -4.02 14.47
C ARG A 139 -1.02 -4.69 13.26
N LEU A 140 -2.35 -4.57 13.13
CA LEU A 140 -3.08 -5.07 11.98
C LEU A 140 -2.63 -4.37 10.70
N LEU A 141 -2.57 -3.04 10.70
CA LEU A 141 -2.11 -2.24 9.57
C LEU A 141 -0.73 -2.71 9.08
N LYS A 142 0.24 -2.87 9.99
CA LYS A 142 1.58 -3.38 9.67
C LYS A 142 1.51 -4.76 8.98
N ARG A 143 0.67 -5.67 9.47
CA ARG A 143 0.49 -7.00 8.87
C ARG A 143 -0.16 -6.94 7.49
N CYS A 144 -1.18 -6.10 7.32
CA CYS A 144 -1.85 -5.88 6.04
C CYS A 144 -0.89 -5.28 5.02
N ARG A 145 -0.12 -4.24 5.39
CA ARG A 145 0.85 -3.59 4.51
C ARG A 145 2.01 -4.50 4.13
N TYR A 146 2.52 -5.31 5.08
CA TYR A 146 3.47 -6.37 4.76
C TYR A 146 2.90 -7.35 3.72
N THR A 147 1.64 -7.79 3.89
CA THR A 147 0.98 -8.68 2.92
C THR A 147 0.91 -8.00 1.55
N LEU A 148 0.38 -6.77 1.50
CA LEU A 148 0.23 -5.98 0.27
C LEU A 148 1.58 -5.74 -0.43
N GLN A 149 2.63 -5.42 0.30
CA GLN A 149 3.98 -5.25 -0.26
C GLN A 149 4.36 -6.45 -1.15
N TYR A 150 4.18 -7.68 -0.66
CA TYR A 150 4.55 -8.88 -1.40
C TYR A 150 3.53 -9.31 -2.47
N THR A 151 2.33 -8.71 -2.51
CA THR A 151 1.41 -8.90 -3.63
C THR A 151 1.93 -8.33 -4.95
N TYR A 152 2.77 -7.27 -4.95
CA TYR A 152 3.27 -6.70 -6.21
C TYR A 152 4.31 -7.56 -6.92
N PRO A 153 5.36 -8.09 -6.24
CA PRO A 153 6.23 -9.09 -6.85
C PRO A 153 5.45 -10.33 -7.30
N PHE A 154 4.46 -10.78 -6.51
CA PHE A 154 3.61 -11.91 -6.91
C PHE A 154 2.86 -11.60 -8.22
N ALA A 155 2.15 -10.47 -8.29
CA ALA A 155 1.44 -10.03 -9.49
C ALA A 155 2.38 -9.86 -10.70
N TYR A 156 3.59 -9.33 -10.53
CA TYR A 156 4.56 -9.15 -11.62
C TYR A 156 4.84 -10.45 -12.37
N TYR A 157 4.98 -11.56 -11.64
CA TYR A 157 5.28 -12.88 -12.19
C TYR A 157 4.03 -13.69 -12.58
N MET A 158 2.81 -13.20 -12.33
CA MET A 158 1.60 -13.88 -12.79
C MET A 158 1.42 -13.75 -14.30
N ASP A 159 1.09 -14.87 -14.93
CA ASP A 159 0.66 -14.93 -16.33
C ASP A 159 -0.60 -14.11 -16.56
N ILE A 160 -0.69 -13.50 -17.74
CA ILE A 160 -1.86 -12.72 -18.15
C ILE A 160 -3.04 -13.66 -18.32
N GLY A 161 -4.16 -13.31 -17.70
CA GLY A 161 -5.41 -14.04 -17.84
C GLY A 161 -6.40 -13.72 -16.72
N PRO A 162 -7.60 -14.33 -16.75
CA PRO A 162 -8.69 -14.01 -15.83
C PRO A 162 -8.30 -14.15 -14.35
N ARG A 163 -7.37 -15.06 -14.06
CA ARG A 163 -6.87 -15.27 -12.70
C ARG A 163 -6.06 -14.09 -12.17
N LYS A 164 -5.22 -13.48 -13.01
CA LYS A 164 -4.46 -12.26 -12.69
C LYS A 164 -5.40 -11.06 -12.54
N GLU A 165 -6.40 -10.95 -13.41
CA GLU A 165 -7.40 -9.87 -13.30
C GLU A 165 -8.15 -9.92 -11.97
N LEU A 166 -8.59 -11.12 -11.55
CA LEU A 166 -9.21 -11.30 -10.24
C LEU A 166 -8.24 -10.99 -9.09
N PHE A 167 -6.96 -11.38 -9.21
CA PHE A 167 -5.94 -11.05 -8.22
C PHE A 167 -5.75 -9.55 -8.08
N GLU A 168 -5.55 -8.84 -9.19
CA GLU A 168 -5.32 -7.39 -9.21
C GLU A 168 -6.54 -6.62 -8.71
N TYR A 169 -7.75 -7.12 -8.97
CA TYR A 169 -8.98 -6.59 -8.38
C TYR A 169 -8.98 -6.74 -6.85
N GLN A 170 -8.72 -7.93 -6.32
CA GLN A 170 -8.66 -8.14 -4.87
C GLN A 170 -7.50 -7.37 -4.21
N GLN A 171 -6.36 -7.26 -4.90
CA GLN A 171 -5.22 -6.46 -4.47
C GLN A 171 -5.60 -4.98 -4.35
N ALA A 172 -6.29 -4.42 -5.36
CA ALA A 172 -6.75 -3.04 -5.33
C ALA A 172 -7.74 -2.79 -4.19
N GLN A 173 -8.67 -3.73 -3.96
CA GLN A 173 -9.59 -3.65 -2.81
C GLN A 173 -8.83 -3.67 -1.48
N LEU A 174 -7.89 -4.60 -1.30
CA LEU A 174 -7.06 -4.67 -0.10
C LEU A 174 -6.26 -3.36 0.11
N GLU A 175 -5.65 -2.83 -0.94
CA GLU A 175 -4.89 -1.58 -0.89
C GLU A 175 -5.77 -0.42 -0.44
N ALA A 176 -6.97 -0.26 -1.00
CA ALA A 176 -7.89 0.79 -0.60
C ALA A 176 -8.25 0.71 0.90
N GLU A 177 -8.55 -0.49 1.41
CA GLU A 177 -8.90 -0.67 2.83
C GLU A 177 -7.70 -0.47 3.76
N ILE A 178 -6.47 -0.79 3.31
CA ILE A 178 -5.24 -0.51 4.05
C ILE A 178 -5.01 0.98 4.17
N GLU A 179 -5.17 1.74 3.08
CA GLU A 179 -4.98 3.19 3.13
C GLU A 179 -6.08 3.89 3.94
N ASN A 180 -7.33 3.40 3.87
CA ASN A 180 -8.40 3.87 4.75
C ASN A 180 -8.10 3.61 6.23
N LEU A 181 -7.53 2.44 6.57
CA LEU A 181 -7.10 2.13 7.93
C LEU A 181 -5.93 3.02 8.38
N SER A 182 -4.92 3.20 7.52
CA SER A 182 -3.76 4.07 7.77
C SER A 182 -4.20 5.51 8.04
N TRP A 183 -5.10 6.04 7.22
CA TRP A 183 -5.65 7.39 7.38
C TRP A 183 -6.34 7.59 8.73
N LYS A 184 -7.20 6.62 9.12
CA LYS A 184 -7.91 6.63 10.40
C LYS A 184 -6.96 6.60 11.59
N ILE A 185 -5.90 5.77 11.53
CA ILE A 185 -4.89 5.68 12.61
C ILE A 185 -4.09 6.98 12.73
N GLU A 186 -3.64 7.56 11.62
CA GLU A 186 -2.92 8.85 11.63
C GLU A 186 -3.78 10.00 12.15
N ARG A 187 -5.11 9.86 12.09
CA ARG A 187 -6.11 10.82 12.59
C ARG A 187 -6.89 10.29 13.80
N ALA A 188 -6.25 9.50 14.65
CA ALA A 188 -6.90 8.88 15.81
C ALA A 188 -7.58 9.87 16.78
N GLU A 189 -7.21 11.16 16.79
CA GLU A 189 -7.87 12.18 17.65
C GLU A 189 -9.28 12.53 17.19
N THR A 190 -9.54 12.41 15.89
CA THR A 190 -10.81 12.81 15.27
C THR A 190 -11.59 11.60 14.74
N THR A 191 -10.99 10.41 14.78
CA THR A 191 -11.61 9.19 14.27
C THR A 191 -12.38 8.51 15.40
N ASP A 192 -13.65 8.18 15.14
CA ASP A 192 -14.47 7.41 16.06
C ASP A 192 -13.93 5.98 16.24
N ARG A 193 -14.03 5.44 17.46
CA ARG A 193 -13.53 4.11 17.78
C ARG A 193 -14.25 3.02 16.96
N GLY A 194 -15.58 3.10 16.85
CA GLY A 194 -16.36 2.13 16.09
C GLY A 194 -16.03 2.16 14.60
N ASP A 195 -15.80 3.35 14.04
CA ASP A 195 -15.35 3.51 12.65
C ASP A 195 -13.97 2.89 12.41
N LEU A 196 -13.05 3.00 13.37
CA LEU A 196 -11.73 2.38 13.29
C LEU A 196 -11.82 0.85 13.41
N GLU A 197 -12.56 0.33 14.38
CA GLU A 197 -12.73 -1.11 14.59
C GLU A 197 -13.41 -1.76 13.37
N ASN A 198 -14.45 -1.15 12.80
CA ASN A 198 -15.07 -1.61 11.56
C ASN A 198 -14.08 -1.62 10.38
N GLN A 199 -13.25 -0.58 10.25
CA GLN A 199 -12.21 -0.54 9.21
C GLN A 199 -11.16 -1.64 9.38
N MET A 200 -10.79 -1.96 10.63
CA MET A 200 -9.89 -3.06 10.93
C MET A 200 -10.47 -4.40 10.44
N ASP A 201 -11.73 -4.68 10.77
CA ASP A 201 -12.40 -5.92 10.37
C ASP A 201 -12.47 -6.06 8.84
N ILE A 202 -12.80 -4.97 8.13
CA ILE A 202 -12.84 -4.94 6.67
C ILE A 202 -11.45 -5.23 6.09
N ALA A 203 -10.41 -4.53 6.56
CA ALA A 203 -9.04 -4.70 6.05
C ALA A 203 -8.53 -6.13 6.27
N GLU A 204 -8.74 -6.70 7.46
CA GLU A 204 -8.34 -8.07 7.76
C GLU A 204 -9.12 -9.09 6.92
N LYS A 205 -10.42 -8.88 6.70
CA LYS A 205 -11.24 -9.74 5.84
C LYS A 205 -10.76 -9.71 4.39
N ARG A 206 -10.42 -8.55 3.83
CA ARG A 206 -9.83 -8.45 2.49
C ARG A 206 -8.48 -9.15 2.41
N ARG A 207 -7.62 -8.96 3.42
CA ARG A 207 -6.30 -9.58 3.49
C ARG A 207 -6.40 -11.11 3.49
N THR A 208 -7.22 -11.66 4.38
CA THR A 208 -7.41 -13.11 4.51
C THR A 208 -8.08 -13.73 3.29
N THR A 209 -9.04 -13.04 2.66
CA THR A 209 -9.66 -13.49 1.41
C THR A 209 -8.63 -13.62 0.28
N LEU A 210 -7.80 -12.59 0.07
CA LEU A 210 -6.74 -12.62 -0.95
C LEU A 210 -5.74 -13.74 -0.69
N LEU A 211 -5.30 -13.91 0.57
CA LEU A 211 -4.38 -14.98 0.95
C LEU A 211 -4.99 -16.37 0.69
N LYS A 212 -6.24 -16.58 1.10
CA LYS A 212 -6.95 -17.84 0.90
C LYS A 212 -7.11 -18.17 -0.58
N ASP A 213 -7.50 -17.19 -1.37
CA ASP A 213 -7.78 -17.41 -2.78
C ASP A 213 -6.48 -17.71 -3.56
N PHE A 214 -5.34 -17.08 -3.23
CA PHE A 214 -4.16 -17.11 -4.10
C PHE A 214 -2.87 -17.66 -3.48
N LEU A 215 -2.78 -17.77 -2.15
CA LEU A 215 -1.51 -18.01 -1.45
C LEU A 215 -1.54 -19.20 -0.47
N GLU A 216 -2.71 -19.60 0.04
CA GLU A 216 -2.84 -20.73 0.99
C GLU A 216 -2.80 -22.12 0.31
N PHE A 217 -2.90 -22.22 -1.03
CA PHE A 217 -2.89 -23.51 -1.74
C PHE A 217 -1.50 -24.11 -2.01
N ASN A 218 -0.41 -23.41 -1.69
CA ASN A 218 0.96 -23.89 -2.00
C ASN A 218 1.60 -24.74 -0.90
N ILE A 219 0.93 -24.95 0.25
CA ILE A 219 1.51 -25.74 1.35
C ILE A 219 1.18 -27.24 1.22
N SER A 220 0.07 -27.60 0.56
CA SER A 220 -0.35 -29.01 0.42
C SER A 220 0.21 -29.71 -0.83
N SER A 221 0.67 -28.96 -1.83
CA SER A 221 1.23 -29.50 -3.09
C SER A 221 2.74 -29.77 -3.02
N ALA A 222 3.45 -29.23 -2.02
CA ALA A 222 4.89 -29.44 -1.84
C ALA A 222 5.26 -30.76 -1.13
N SER A 223 4.28 -31.51 -0.62
CA SER A 223 4.49 -32.84 0.00
C SER A 223 4.25 -34.03 -0.95
N GLY A 224 3.98 -33.78 -2.23
CA GLY A 224 3.53 -34.79 -3.21
C GLY A 224 4.58 -35.28 -4.22
N SER A 225 5.88 -35.18 -3.95
CA SER A 225 6.91 -35.80 -4.82
C SER A 225 8.04 -36.41 -4.01
N LYS A 226 7.71 -37.54 -3.39
CA LYS A 226 8.65 -38.64 -3.14
C LYS A 226 7.95 -39.95 -3.52
N ILE A 227 8.32 -40.44 -4.70
CA ILE A 227 8.62 -41.82 -5.14
C ILE A 227 8.45 -41.83 -6.66
#